data_AF-A0AAD1RJG0-F1
#
_entry.id   AF-A0AAD1RJG0-F1
#
_cell.length_a   1.000
_cell.length_b   1.000
_cell.length_c   1.000
_cell.angle_alpha   90.00
_cell.angle_beta   90.00
_cell.angle_gamma   90.00
#
_symmetry.space_group_name_H-M   'P 1'
#
loop_
_entity.id
_entity.type
_entity.pdbx_description
1 polymer ?
#
loop_
_entity_poly.entity_id
_entity_poly.type
_entity_poly.pdbx_seq_one_letter_code
_entity_poly.pdbx_strand_id
1 'polypeptide(L)'
;MEKSHQNLPPHRPNTTRSGRSCSHGDLAVSVVFPGLVTRESCSRFTCELIKHILHQRHQLPLPYDQLLVFSRKQQSSEDSVCKRPKVGDSGSRQCQKALLDLDELLSQLEVLFTLTSVPRVLLLLGGNPMSPKELYEINMEGVHVGSGEQSLSTRPCLRQIFHSLFLADPFSDLRSSSLMTLAVMALAHRDCGTEWFRPKLYYKVPNRGHVVTVKLSCSEPQTLEQGSDDYIWFQAPVIVKGFHH
;
A
#
# COMPACT_ATOMS: atom_id res chain seq x y z
N MET A 1 77.28 12.25 25.38
CA MET A 1 76.85 13.05 24.22
C MET A 1 75.52 12.52 23.74
N GLU A 2 74.51 13.37 23.86
CA GLU A 2 73.10 13.15 23.50
C GLU A 2 72.88 12.78 22.03
N LYS A 3 71.78 12.03 21.79
CA LYS A 3 70.72 12.29 20.79
C LYS A 3 69.63 11.22 21.00
N SER A 4 68.53 11.51 21.67
CA SER A 4 67.30 12.19 21.20
C SER A 4 66.50 11.46 20.12
N HIS A 5 65.44 10.81 20.60
CA HIS A 5 64.05 10.75 20.11
C HIS A 5 63.76 10.69 18.59
N GLN A 6 63.06 9.63 18.19
CA GLN A 6 61.91 9.76 17.29
C GLN A 6 60.84 8.70 17.64
N ASN A 7 59.81 9.16 18.35
CA ASN A 7 58.55 8.46 18.56
C ASN A 7 57.74 8.47 17.25
N LEU A 8 57.42 7.29 16.72
CA LEU A 8 56.39 7.15 15.69
C LEU A 8 54.99 7.22 16.34
N PRO A 9 54.02 7.92 15.73
CA PRO A 9 52.66 8.00 16.25
C PRO A 9 51.86 6.73 15.94
N PRO A 10 50.89 6.34 16.79
CA PRO A 10 50.05 5.18 16.55
C PRO A 10 49.01 5.47 15.45
N HIS A 11 48.80 4.47 14.59
CA HIS A 11 47.77 4.44 13.57
C HIS A 11 46.39 4.81 14.13
N ARG A 12 45.78 5.88 13.58
CA ARG A 12 44.35 6.14 13.76
C ARG A 12 43.55 5.07 13.01
N PRO A 13 42.51 4.48 13.61
CA PRO A 13 41.58 3.65 12.86
C PRO A 13 40.82 4.54 11.88
N ASN A 14 40.90 4.20 10.59
CA ASN A 14 40.11 4.82 9.54
C ASN A 14 38.63 4.66 9.89
N THR A 15 37.96 5.78 10.15
CA THR A 15 36.50 5.90 10.15
C THR A 15 36.03 5.70 8.72
N THR A 16 35.86 4.44 8.31
CA THR A 16 35.11 4.10 7.11
C THR A 16 33.66 4.52 7.35
N ARG A 17 33.33 5.71 6.85
CA ARG A 17 31.95 6.09 6.51
C ARG A 17 31.39 4.96 5.65
N SER A 18 30.64 4.08 6.29
CA SER A 18 29.78 3.10 5.63
C SER A 18 28.72 3.89 4.86
N GLY A 19 29.05 4.28 3.63
CA GLY A 19 28.05 4.65 2.64
C GLY A 19 27.11 3.47 2.52
N ARG A 20 25.89 3.63 3.03
CA ARG A 20 24.79 2.68 2.81
C ARG A 20 24.49 2.71 1.32
N SER A 21 25.17 1.84 0.57
CA SER A 21 24.65 1.33 -0.68
C SER A 21 23.46 0.46 -0.30
N CYS A 22 22.28 1.07 -0.23
CA CYS A 22 21.03 0.34 -0.02
C CYS A 22 20.75 -0.45 -1.28
N SER A 23 21.18 -1.71 -1.33
CA SER A 23 20.48 -2.70 -2.14
C SER A 23 19.01 -2.64 -1.71
N HIS A 24 18.10 -2.29 -2.63
CA HIS A 24 16.65 -2.38 -2.43
C HIS A 24 16.27 -3.85 -2.21
N GLY A 25 16.56 -4.36 -1.02
CA GLY A 25 16.15 -5.65 -0.51
C GLY A 25 14.99 -5.40 0.45
N ASP A 26 13.87 -6.05 0.17
CA ASP A 26 12.70 -6.29 1.03
C ASP A 26 12.62 -5.46 2.31
N LEU A 27 12.36 -4.15 2.18
CA LEU A 27 12.08 -3.31 3.32
C LEU A 27 10.79 -3.81 3.98
N ALA A 28 10.85 -4.11 5.27
CA ALA A 28 9.70 -4.54 6.06
C ALA A 28 9.43 -3.51 7.17
N VAL A 29 8.20 -3.01 7.21
CA VAL A 29 7.71 -2.10 8.26
C VAL A 29 6.75 -2.87 9.14
N SER A 30 7.18 -3.19 10.36
CA SER A 30 6.36 -3.92 11.33
C SER A 30 5.58 -2.96 12.22
N VAL A 31 4.29 -3.25 12.41
CA VAL A 31 3.38 -2.48 13.26
C VAL A 31 2.66 -3.46 14.18
N VAL A 32 2.92 -3.35 15.48
CA VAL A 32 2.30 -4.20 16.51
C VAL A 32 1.24 -3.39 17.24
N PHE A 33 -0.02 -3.80 17.13
CA PHE A 33 -1.13 -3.23 17.87
C PHE A 33 -1.20 -3.82 19.28
N PRO A 34 -1.53 -3.01 20.30
CA PRO A 34 -1.60 -3.46 21.70
C PRO A 34 -2.85 -4.31 22.01
N GLY A 35 -3.65 -4.68 21.01
CA GLY A 35 -4.92 -5.38 21.17
C GLY A 35 -5.51 -5.78 19.82
N LEU A 36 -6.67 -6.44 19.88
CA LEU A 36 -7.40 -6.92 18.71
C LEU A 36 -7.92 -5.78 17.85
N VAL A 37 -8.16 -6.04 16.57
CA VAL A 37 -8.78 -5.07 15.64
C VAL A 37 -10.01 -5.69 14.99
N THR A 38 -10.89 -4.88 14.42
CA THR A 38 -12.03 -5.43 13.66
C THR A 38 -11.64 -5.73 12.22
N ARG A 39 -12.39 -6.62 11.57
CA ARG A 39 -12.33 -6.88 10.13
C ARG A 39 -12.58 -5.62 9.29
N GLU A 40 -13.51 -4.77 9.74
CA GLU A 40 -13.72 -3.45 9.16
C GLU A 40 -12.46 -2.59 9.25
N SER A 41 -11.75 -2.62 10.39
CA SER A 41 -10.50 -1.89 10.55
C SER A 41 -9.43 -2.38 9.58
N CYS A 42 -9.28 -3.70 9.38
CA CYS A 42 -8.36 -4.27 8.39
C CYS A 42 -8.67 -3.79 6.96
N SER A 43 -9.96 -3.72 6.61
CA SER A 43 -10.39 -3.13 5.34
C SER A 43 -9.97 -1.66 5.23
N ARG A 44 -10.22 -0.87 6.27
CA ARG A 44 -9.82 0.55 6.31
C ARG A 44 -8.30 0.72 6.23
N PHE A 45 -7.52 -0.11 6.91
CA PHE A 45 -6.05 -0.10 6.81
C PHE A 45 -5.61 -0.31 5.37
N THR A 46 -6.18 -1.31 4.70
CA THR A 46 -5.89 -1.62 3.30
C THR A 46 -6.25 -0.47 2.38
N CYS A 47 -7.47 0.07 2.51
CA CYS A 47 -7.96 1.18 1.69
C CYS A 47 -7.10 2.44 1.86
N GLU A 48 -6.79 2.82 3.10
CA GLU A 48 -5.96 4.00 3.39
C GLU A 48 -4.51 3.82 2.91
N LEU A 49 -3.95 2.61 3.03
CA LEU A 49 -2.64 2.29 2.48
C LEU A 49 -2.61 2.41 0.94
N ILE A 50 -3.64 1.92 0.24
CA ILE A 50 -3.76 2.09 -1.22
C ILE A 50 -3.76 3.57 -1.60
N LYS A 51 -4.64 4.37 -0.97
CA LYS A 51 -4.72 5.82 -1.22
C LYS A 51 -3.37 6.50 -0.97
N HIS A 52 -2.72 6.16 0.15
CA HIS A 52 -1.43 6.74 0.52
C HIS A 52 -0.32 6.37 -0.46
N ILE A 53 -0.17 5.09 -0.81
CA ILE A 53 0.85 4.60 -1.75
C ILE A 53 0.66 5.27 -3.11
N LEU A 54 -0.58 5.31 -3.62
CA LEU A 54 -0.85 5.96 -4.91
C LEU A 54 -0.47 7.45 -4.92
N HIS A 55 -0.72 8.16 -3.82
CA HIS A 55 -0.31 9.55 -3.68
C HIS A 55 1.22 9.71 -3.58
N GLN A 56 1.88 8.91 -2.73
CA GLN A 56 3.35 8.96 -2.54
C GLN A 56 4.11 8.56 -3.81
N ARG A 57 3.54 7.69 -4.65
CA ARG A 57 4.12 7.28 -5.94
C ARG A 57 3.69 8.17 -7.11
N HIS A 58 3.12 9.34 -6.83
CA HIS A 58 2.66 10.31 -7.84
C HIS A 58 1.70 9.70 -8.87
N GLN A 59 0.91 8.70 -8.48
CA GLN A 59 -0.15 8.13 -9.31
C GLN A 59 -1.47 8.91 -9.17
N LEU A 60 -1.60 9.67 -8.09
CA LEU A 60 -2.66 10.65 -7.85
C LEU A 60 -2.04 12.03 -7.67
N PRO A 61 -2.61 13.09 -8.27
CA PRO A 61 -2.03 14.44 -8.18
C PRO A 61 -2.26 15.11 -6.82
N LEU A 62 -3.24 14.62 -6.04
CA LEU A 62 -3.56 15.06 -4.69
C LEU A 62 -4.00 13.84 -3.85
N PRO A 63 -4.04 13.95 -2.51
CA PRO A 63 -4.63 12.92 -1.67
C PRO A 63 -6.07 12.61 -2.10
N TYR A 64 -6.44 11.33 -2.09
CA TYR A 64 -7.74 10.84 -2.57
C TYR A 64 -8.94 11.63 -2.03
N ASP A 65 -8.99 11.90 -0.72
CA ASP A 65 -10.12 12.60 -0.11
C ASP A 65 -10.25 14.05 -0.60
N GLN A 66 -9.14 14.70 -0.99
CA GLN A 66 -9.18 16.03 -1.59
C GLN A 66 -9.72 15.96 -3.03
N LEU A 67 -9.33 14.93 -3.79
CA LEU A 67 -9.81 14.73 -5.17
C LEU A 67 -11.34 14.56 -5.22
N LEU A 68 -11.93 13.87 -4.25
CA LEU A 68 -13.40 13.75 -4.14
C LEU A 68 -14.08 15.11 -3.97
N VAL A 69 -13.51 15.98 -3.14
CA VAL A 69 -14.04 17.35 -2.94
C VAL A 69 -13.90 18.18 -4.21
N PHE A 70 -12.78 18.06 -4.93
CA PHE A 70 -12.58 18.78 -6.20
C PHE A 70 -13.55 18.31 -7.29
N SER A 71 -13.73 16.99 -7.45
CA SER A 71 -14.66 16.43 -8.45
C SER A 71 -16.10 16.88 -8.19
N ARG A 72 -16.54 16.87 -6.92
CA ARG A 72 -17.88 17.35 -6.54
C ARG A 72 -18.08 18.85 -6.84
N LYS A 73 -17.04 19.67 -6.59
CA LYS A 73 -17.09 21.11 -6.91
C LYS A 73 -17.20 21.37 -8.41
N GLN A 74 -16.47 20.60 -9.24
CA GLN A 74 -16.56 20.71 -10.70
C GLN A 74 -17.97 20.38 -11.20
N GLN A 75 -18.56 19.27 -10.73
CA GLN A 75 -19.93 18.88 -11.08
C GLN A 75 -20.97 19.95 -10.72
N SER A 76 -20.87 20.57 -9.54
CA SER A 76 -21.79 21.64 -9.12
C SER A 76 -21.65 22.95 -9.92
N SER A 77 -20.52 23.15 -10.60
CA SER A 77 -20.25 24.36 -11.39
C SER A 77 -20.67 24.24 -12.86
N GLU A 78 -20.91 23.02 -13.36
CA GLU A 78 -21.34 22.76 -14.75
C GLU A 78 -22.87 22.87 -14.92
N ASP A 79 -23.65 22.79 -13.84
CA ASP A 79 -25.12 22.85 -13.87
C ASP A 79 -25.72 24.25 -14.10
N SER A 80 -24.91 25.30 -14.31
CA SER A 80 -25.43 26.69 -14.39
C SER A 80 -25.01 27.55 -15.59
N VAL A 81 -24.11 27.14 -16.49
CA VAL A 81 -23.84 27.92 -17.71
C VAL A 81 -23.36 27.05 -18.87
N CYS A 82 -24.12 27.05 -19.97
CA CYS A 82 -23.71 26.60 -21.31
C CYS A 82 -22.24 26.99 -21.63
N LYS A 83 -21.30 26.04 -21.65
CA LYS A 83 -19.97 26.27 -22.23
C LYS A 83 -19.47 25.05 -23.02
N ARG A 84 -19.01 25.36 -24.23
CA ARG A 84 -18.44 24.47 -25.25
C ARG A 84 -17.28 23.62 -24.71
N PRO A 85 -17.03 22.41 -25.25
CA PRO A 85 -15.92 21.56 -24.81
C PRO A 85 -14.59 22.27 -25.10
N LYS A 86 -13.81 22.54 -24.05
CA LYS A 86 -12.44 23.03 -24.19
C LYS A 86 -11.53 21.88 -24.61
N VAL A 87 -10.54 22.17 -25.44
CA VAL A 87 -9.54 21.24 -26.03
C VAL A 87 -8.59 20.58 -24.98
N GLY A 88 -8.95 20.58 -23.70
CA GLY A 88 -8.27 19.88 -22.59
C GLY A 88 -9.14 18.86 -21.83
N ASP A 89 -10.31 18.51 -22.37
CA ASP A 89 -11.34 17.65 -21.74
C ASP A 89 -10.90 16.18 -21.56
N SER A 90 -9.89 15.72 -22.31
CA SER A 90 -9.40 14.34 -22.22
C SER A 90 -8.75 14.02 -20.86
N GLY A 91 -8.04 14.98 -20.26
CA GLY A 91 -7.40 14.81 -18.95
C GLY A 91 -8.42 14.74 -17.81
N SER A 92 -9.48 15.55 -17.89
CA SER A 92 -10.60 15.54 -16.93
C SER A 92 -11.35 14.20 -16.97
N ARG A 93 -11.67 13.70 -18.17
CA ARG A 93 -12.35 12.40 -18.34
C ARG A 93 -11.50 11.23 -17.84
N GLN A 94 -10.18 11.25 -18.09
CA GLN A 94 -9.28 10.22 -17.60
C GLN A 94 -9.15 10.24 -16.07
N CYS A 95 -9.07 11.43 -15.47
CA CYS A 95 -9.11 11.65 -14.02
C CYS A 95 -10.41 11.09 -13.42
N GLN A 96 -11.57 11.47 -13.97
CA GLN A 96 -12.87 11.01 -13.50
C GLN A 96 -12.99 9.48 -13.58
N LYS A 97 -12.56 8.87 -14.70
CA LYS A 97 -12.58 7.41 -14.85
C LYS A 97 -11.66 6.71 -13.85
N ALA A 98 -10.44 7.21 -13.66
CA ALA A 98 -9.51 6.63 -12.69
C ALA A 98 -10.02 6.74 -11.24
N LEU A 99 -10.68 7.85 -10.90
CA LEU A 99 -11.33 8.01 -9.60
C LEU A 99 -12.50 7.05 -9.40
N LEU A 100 -13.34 6.85 -10.42
CA LEU A 100 -14.42 5.87 -10.36
C LEU A 100 -13.89 4.43 -10.21
N ASP A 101 -12.85 4.08 -10.96
CA ASP A 101 -12.21 2.77 -10.86
C ASP A 101 -11.60 2.53 -9.48
N LEU A 102 -11.00 3.58 -8.90
CA LEU A 102 -10.45 3.51 -7.55
C LEU A 102 -11.56 3.40 -6.49
N ASP A 103 -12.64 4.17 -6.61
CA ASP A 103 -13.78 4.10 -5.68
C ASP A 103 -14.46 2.73 -5.73
N GLU A 104 -14.67 2.17 -6.92
CA GLU A 104 -15.18 0.82 -7.10
C GLU A 104 -14.26 -0.22 -6.46
N LEU A 105 -12.95 -0.12 -6.69
CA LEU A 105 -11.95 -1.01 -6.07
C LEU A 105 -11.99 -0.95 -4.54
N LEU A 106 -12.03 0.24 -3.95
CA LEU A 106 -12.07 0.43 -2.50
C LEU A 106 -13.37 -0.13 -1.92
N SER A 107 -14.52 0.12 -2.57
CA SER A 107 -15.81 -0.43 -2.17
C SER A 107 -15.83 -1.97 -2.22
N GLN A 108 -15.28 -2.56 -3.28
CA GLN A 108 -15.26 -4.02 -3.44
C GLN A 108 -14.27 -4.70 -2.48
N LEU A 109 -13.19 -4.03 -2.10
CA LEU A 109 -12.34 -4.48 -1.00
C LEU A 109 -13.16 -4.52 0.30
N GLU A 110 -13.89 -3.46 0.65
CA GLU A 110 -14.75 -3.47 1.83
C GLU A 110 -15.72 -4.66 1.84
N VAL A 111 -16.38 -4.94 0.71
CA VAL A 111 -17.24 -6.13 0.56
C VAL A 111 -16.44 -7.42 0.78
N LEU A 112 -15.29 -7.60 0.13
CA LEU A 112 -14.46 -8.80 0.27
C LEU A 112 -14.07 -9.05 1.74
N PHE A 113 -13.66 -8.00 2.45
CA PHE A 113 -13.32 -8.12 3.87
C PHE A 113 -14.54 -8.54 4.70
N THR A 114 -15.76 -8.14 4.37
CA THR A 114 -16.95 -8.64 5.09
C THR A 114 -17.20 -10.13 4.87
N LEU A 115 -16.91 -10.66 3.68
CA LEU A 115 -17.13 -12.05 3.30
C LEU A 115 -16.11 -13.02 3.92
N THR A 116 -14.84 -12.64 4.02
CA THR A 116 -13.75 -13.55 4.42
C THR A 116 -12.62 -12.82 5.15
N SER A 117 -11.79 -13.58 5.87
CA SER A 117 -10.47 -13.07 6.26
C SER A 117 -9.61 -12.83 5.03
N VAL A 118 -8.80 -11.77 5.08
CA VAL A 118 -7.86 -11.37 4.02
C VAL A 118 -6.47 -11.22 4.64
N PRO A 119 -5.68 -12.31 4.73
CA PRO A 119 -4.37 -12.27 5.36
C PRO A 119 -3.34 -11.39 4.63
N ARG A 120 -3.43 -11.28 3.30
CA ARG A 120 -2.43 -10.54 2.50
C ARG A 120 -3.08 -9.79 1.35
N VAL A 121 -2.59 -8.58 1.08
CA VAL A 121 -2.99 -7.76 -0.07
C VAL A 121 -1.74 -7.27 -0.80
N LEU A 122 -1.74 -7.37 -2.13
CA LEU A 122 -0.67 -6.91 -3.00
C LEU A 122 -1.16 -5.74 -3.85
N LEU A 123 -0.34 -4.70 -3.92
CA LEU A 123 -0.49 -3.59 -4.86
C LEU A 123 0.65 -3.69 -5.86
N LEU A 124 0.28 -3.88 -7.12
CA LEU A 124 1.20 -4.16 -8.23
C LEU A 124 1.17 -2.94 -9.16
N LEU A 125 2.21 -2.11 -9.12
CA LEU A 125 2.32 -0.91 -9.93
C LEU A 125 3.19 -1.16 -11.16
N GLY A 126 2.62 -0.88 -12.34
CA GLY A 126 3.28 -0.97 -13.64
C GLY A 126 3.57 -2.42 -14.08
N GLY A 127 3.95 -2.59 -15.36
CA GLY A 127 4.22 -3.92 -15.90
C GLY A 127 2.95 -4.78 -15.97
N ASN A 128 3.05 -6.03 -15.50
CA ASN A 128 1.92 -6.96 -15.38
C ASN A 128 1.97 -7.64 -14.00
N PRO A 129 0.88 -8.29 -13.54
CA PRO A 129 0.84 -8.89 -12.20
C PRO A 129 1.95 -9.90 -11.89
N MET A 130 2.49 -10.61 -12.88
CA MET A 130 3.58 -11.59 -12.69
C MET A 130 4.96 -10.93 -12.65
N SER A 131 5.10 -9.72 -13.18
CA SER A 131 6.35 -8.96 -13.21
C SER A 131 6.06 -7.45 -13.09
N PRO A 132 5.66 -6.98 -11.89
CA PRO A 132 5.39 -5.58 -11.66
C PRO A 132 6.68 -4.76 -11.65
N LYS A 133 6.57 -3.45 -11.89
CA LYS A 133 7.71 -2.54 -11.68
C LYS A 133 7.93 -2.31 -10.19
N GLU A 134 6.84 -2.13 -9.45
CA GLU A 134 6.83 -1.90 -8.01
C GLU A 134 5.74 -2.78 -7.37
N LEU A 135 6.06 -3.44 -6.26
CA LEU A 135 5.20 -4.32 -5.49
C LEU A 135 5.20 -3.89 -4.03
N TYR A 136 4.00 -3.66 -3.51
CA TYR A 136 3.76 -3.36 -2.11
C TYR A 136 2.91 -4.46 -1.52
N GLU A 137 3.30 -4.96 -0.35
CA GLU A 137 2.56 -5.98 0.35
C GLU A 137 2.02 -5.45 1.68
N ILE A 138 0.76 -5.74 1.96
CA ILE A 138 0.13 -5.55 3.26
C ILE A 138 -0.07 -6.96 3.83
N ASN A 139 0.71 -7.32 4.83
CA ASN A 139 0.61 -8.61 5.51
C ASN A 139 -0.11 -8.42 6.85
N MET A 140 -1.24 -9.11 7.01
CA MET A 140 -2.10 -9.12 8.18
C MET A 140 -2.23 -10.52 8.79
N GLU A 141 -1.34 -11.46 8.46
CA GLU A 141 -1.36 -12.83 9.02
C GLU A 141 -1.19 -12.81 10.54
N GLY A 142 -0.47 -11.83 11.08
CA GLY A 142 -0.32 -11.64 12.53
C GLY A 142 -1.45 -10.85 13.19
N VAL A 143 -2.47 -10.42 12.44
CA VAL A 143 -3.59 -9.65 12.97
C VAL A 143 -4.66 -10.58 13.50
N HIS A 144 -5.08 -10.33 14.74
CA HIS A 144 -6.18 -11.05 15.36
C HIS A 144 -7.45 -10.19 15.37
N VAL A 145 -8.53 -10.76 14.84
CA VAL A 145 -9.80 -10.05 14.71
C VAL A 145 -10.67 -10.27 15.94
N GLY A 146 -11.00 -9.19 16.64
CA GLY A 146 -11.89 -9.21 17.81
C GLY A 146 -13.33 -8.83 17.48
N SER A 147 -14.21 -8.97 18.46
CA SER A 147 -15.55 -8.37 18.43
C SER A 147 -15.44 -6.83 18.58
N GLY A 148 -16.42 -6.09 18.07
CA GLY A 148 -16.36 -4.61 18.03
C GLY A 148 -16.14 -3.93 19.39
N GLU A 149 -16.63 -4.53 20.49
CA GLU A 149 -16.52 -3.98 21.84
C GLU A 149 -15.14 -4.15 22.49
N GLN A 150 -14.41 -5.21 22.10
CA GLN A 150 -13.07 -5.54 22.62
C GLN A 150 -11.94 -5.08 21.69
N SER A 151 -12.30 -4.56 20.51
CA SER A 151 -11.36 -4.16 19.49
C SER A 151 -10.90 -2.73 19.66
N LEU A 152 -9.66 -2.49 19.28
CA LEU A 152 -9.10 -1.14 19.18
C LEU A 152 -9.88 -0.32 18.15
N SER A 153 -10.02 0.97 18.46
CA SER A 153 -10.54 1.92 17.47
C SER A 153 -9.59 2.04 16.27
N THR A 154 -10.16 2.18 15.07
CA THR A 154 -9.41 2.16 13.81
C THR A 154 -8.43 3.34 13.66
N ARG A 155 -8.80 4.53 14.14
CA ARG A 155 -8.03 5.77 13.92
C ARG A 155 -6.64 5.76 14.58
N PRO A 156 -6.47 5.39 15.87
CA PRO A 156 -5.15 5.20 16.47
C PRO A 156 -4.28 4.18 15.73
N CYS A 157 -4.86 3.05 15.30
CA CYS A 157 -4.14 2.03 14.53
C CYS A 157 -3.62 2.60 13.19
N LEU A 158 -4.47 3.29 12.43
CA LEU A 158 -4.05 3.98 11.19
C LEU A 158 -2.92 4.98 11.44
N ARG A 159 -3.03 5.79 12.50
CA ARG A 159 -1.96 6.74 12.86
C ARG A 159 -0.66 6.01 13.17
N GLN A 160 -0.71 4.89 13.89
CA GLN A 160 0.47 4.08 14.18
C GLN A 160 1.09 3.51 12.90
N ILE A 161 0.26 2.98 11.98
CA ILE A 161 0.72 2.47 10.67
C ILE A 161 1.45 3.57 9.90
N PHE A 162 0.81 4.73 9.72
CA PHE A 162 1.38 5.82 8.94
C PHE A 162 2.59 6.46 9.61
N HIS A 163 2.63 6.50 10.94
CA HIS A 163 3.81 6.94 11.68
C HIS A 163 4.99 5.99 11.45
N SER A 164 4.77 4.67 11.54
CA SER A 164 5.83 3.69 11.27
C SER A 164 6.31 3.74 9.82
N LEU A 165 5.41 3.90 8.86
CA LEU A 165 5.75 4.11 7.45
C LEU A 165 6.56 5.39 7.24
N PHE A 166 6.15 6.49 7.86
CA PHE A 166 6.84 7.77 7.77
C PHE A 166 8.28 7.67 8.32
N LEU A 167 8.48 6.99 9.45
CA LEU A 167 9.81 6.79 10.03
C LEU A 167 10.70 5.88 9.17
N ALA A 168 10.11 4.89 8.50
CA ALA A 168 10.85 3.97 7.63
C ALA A 168 11.17 4.57 6.25
N ASP A 169 10.44 5.61 5.85
CA ASP A 169 10.58 6.36 4.60
C ASP A 169 10.77 5.47 3.33
N PRO A 170 9.87 4.50 3.09
CA PRO A 170 9.97 3.57 1.96
C PRO A 170 9.79 4.27 0.60
N PHE A 171 9.29 5.51 0.60
CA PHE A 171 8.95 6.28 -0.60
C PHE A 171 10.00 7.34 -0.94
N SER A 172 11.17 7.32 -0.29
CA SER A 172 12.29 8.27 -0.45
C SER A 172 12.91 8.33 -1.85
N ASP A 173 12.49 7.48 -2.78
CA ASP A 173 13.02 7.47 -4.14
C ASP A 173 12.66 8.77 -4.88
N LEU A 174 13.69 9.60 -5.12
CA LEU A 174 13.59 10.89 -5.82
C LEU A 174 13.38 10.74 -7.34
N ARG A 175 13.38 9.51 -7.88
CA ARG A 175 13.09 9.29 -9.29
C ARG A 175 11.63 9.65 -9.58
N SER A 176 11.41 10.52 -10.57
CA SER A 176 10.07 10.81 -11.06
C SER A 176 9.40 9.52 -11.54
N SER A 177 8.40 9.06 -10.79
CA SER A 177 7.63 7.89 -11.17
C SER A 177 6.80 8.25 -12.40
N SER A 178 7.00 7.53 -13.51
CA SER A 178 6.08 7.59 -14.64
C SER A 178 4.68 7.18 -14.18
N LEU A 179 3.62 7.70 -14.81
CA LEU A 179 2.27 7.17 -14.58
C LEU A 179 2.24 5.67 -14.88
N MET A 180 1.73 4.89 -13.94
CA MET A 180 1.62 3.44 -13.97
C MET A 180 0.17 3.02 -13.76
N THR A 181 -0.09 1.74 -14.04
CA THR A 181 -1.33 1.07 -13.68
C THR A 181 -1.18 0.35 -12.35
N LEU A 182 -2.17 0.44 -11.48
CA LEU A 182 -2.31 -0.38 -10.29
C LEU A 182 -3.21 -1.59 -10.60
N ALA A 183 -2.70 -2.78 -10.33
CA ALA A 183 -3.50 -3.98 -10.14
C ALA A 183 -3.45 -4.38 -8.65
N VAL A 184 -4.60 -4.78 -8.10
CA VAL A 184 -4.70 -5.23 -6.71
C VAL A 184 -5.02 -6.71 -6.66
N MET A 185 -4.34 -7.41 -5.76
CA MET A 185 -4.60 -8.81 -5.44
C MET A 185 -4.81 -8.99 -3.95
N ALA A 186 -5.76 -9.83 -3.57
CA ALA A 186 -6.05 -10.16 -2.17
C ALA A 186 -6.02 -11.67 -2.00
N LEU A 187 -5.39 -12.15 -0.95
CA LEU A 187 -5.42 -13.55 -0.55
C LEU A 187 -6.68 -13.78 0.29
N ALA A 188 -7.53 -14.71 -0.09
CA ALA A 188 -8.83 -14.93 0.53
C ALA A 188 -9.23 -16.41 0.44
N HIS A 189 -10.17 -16.83 1.30
CA HIS A 189 -10.68 -18.20 1.28
C HIS A 189 -11.31 -18.51 -0.08
N ARG A 190 -10.97 -19.65 -0.68
CA ARG A 190 -11.41 -20.06 -2.02
C ARG A 190 -12.94 -20.04 -2.20
N ASP A 191 -13.67 -20.39 -1.15
CA ASP A 191 -15.13 -20.50 -1.16
C ASP A 191 -15.82 -19.28 -0.50
N CYS A 192 -15.15 -18.11 -0.47
CA CYS A 192 -15.72 -16.89 0.14
C CYS A 192 -16.92 -16.27 -0.61
N GLY A 193 -17.24 -16.76 -1.81
CA GLY A 193 -18.39 -16.29 -2.58
C GLY A 193 -18.23 -14.92 -3.24
N THR A 194 -17.01 -14.40 -3.37
CA THR A 194 -16.78 -13.15 -4.12
C THR A 194 -16.99 -13.37 -5.62
N GLU A 195 -17.84 -12.55 -6.25
CA GLU A 195 -18.12 -12.62 -7.69
C GLU A 195 -17.31 -11.59 -8.50
N TRP A 196 -16.96 -10.47 -7.86
CA TRP A 196 -16.27 -9.36 -8.51
C TRP A 196 -14.78 -9.66 -8.68
N PHE A 197 -14.11 -10.13 -7.62
CA PHE A 197 -12.72 -10.54 -7.72
C PHE A 197 -12.58 -11.86 -8.49
N ARG A 198 -11.53 -11.95 -9.31
CA ARG A 198 -11.27 -13.15 -10.14
C ARG A 198 -10.22 -14.05 -9.49
N PRO A 199 -10.50 -15.34 -9.26
CA PRO A 199 -9.54 -16.25 -8.68
C PRO A 199 -8.35 -16.49 -9.61
N LYS A 200 -7.16 -16.63 -9.02
CA LYS A 200 -5.87 -16.85 -9.68
C LYS A 200 -5.12 -18.00 -9.00
N LEU A 201 -5.61 -19.22 -9.22
CA LEU A 201 -5.15 -20.46 -8.58
C LEU A 201 -3.64 -20.73 -8.74
N TYR A 202 -3.04 -20.28 -9.84
CA TYR A 202 -1.62 -20.52 -10.15
C TYR A 202 -0.72 -19.29 -9.93
N TYR A 203 -1.25 -18.22 -9.34
CA TYR A 203 -0.47 -17.02 -9.10
C TYR A 203 0.60 -17.27 -8.03
N LYS A 204 1.81 -16.80 -8.32
CA LYS A 204 2.93 -16.78 -7.38
C LYS A 204 3.37 -15.33 -7.20
N VAL A 205 3.61 -14.94 -5.96
CA VAL A 205 4.08 -13.59 -5.64
C VAL A 205 5.41 -13.34 -6.37
N PRO A 206 5.54 -12.23 -7.13
CA PRO A 206 6.78 -11.89 -7.82
C PRO A 206 7.94 -11.67 -6.85
N ASN A 207 9.12 -12.21 -7.18
CA ASN A 207 10.36 -12.03 -6.40
C ASN A 207 11.12 -10.74 -6.77
N ARG A 208 10.56 -9.91 -7.66
CA ARG A 208 11.18 -8.67 -8.17
C ARG A 208 10.21 -7.51 -8.05
N GLY A 209 10.76 -6.31 -7.95
CA GLY A 209 9.98 -5.09 -7.82
C GLY A 209 9.46 -4.84 -6.41
N HIS A 210 9.79 -5.69 -5.42
CA HIS A 210 9.35 -5.51 -4.05
C HIS A 210 9.92 -4.21 -3.45
N VAL A 211 9.03 -3.31 -3.05
CA VAL A 211 9.39 -2.02 -2.45
C VAL A 211 9.28 -2.09 -0.94
N VAL A 212 8.12 -2.49 -0.42
CA VAL A 212 7.90 -2.59 1.03
C VAL A 212 6.81 -3.62 1.39
N THR A 213 7.04 -4.36 2.47
CA THR A 213 6.00 -5.13 3.18
C THR A 213 5.60 -4.38 4.44
N VAL A 214 4.33 -4.03 4.59
CA VAL A 214 3.75 -3.54 5.84
C VAL A 214 3.21 -4.75 6.60
N LYS A 215 3.90 -5.16 7.67
CA LYS A 215 3.53 -6.30 8.51
C LYS A 215 2.73 -5.80 9.71
N LEU A 216 1.46 -6.15 9.76
CA LEU A 216 0.54 -5.81 10.84
C LEU A 216 0.38 -7.01 11.77
N SER A 217 0.45 -6.78 13.08
CA SER A 217 0.19 -7.83 14.06
C SER A 217 -0.42 -7.30 15.36
N CYS A 218 -0.97 -8.19 16.17
CA CYS A 218 -1.47 -7.89 17.53
C CYS A 218 -0.52 -8.48 18.58
N SER A 219 -0.44 -7.86 19.77
CA SER A 219 0.47 -8.30 20.86
C SER A 219 -0.03 -9.48 21.70
N GLU A 220 -1.28 -9.90 21.56
CA GLU A 220 -1.87 -10.99 22.36
C GLU A 220 -1.47 -12.39 21.85
N PRO A 221 -1.15 -13.36 22.73
CA PRO A 221 -0.71 -14.68 22.32
C PRO A 221 -1.87 -15.67 22.01
N GLN A 222 -1.93 -16.05 20.71
CA GLN A 222 -2.29 -17.33 20.06
C GLN A 222 -3.59 -18.10 20.38
N THR A 223 -4.21 -18.67 19.32
CA THR A 223 -4.49 -20.13 19.15
C THR A 223 -4.85 -20.47 17.68
N LEU A 224 -4.19 -21.50 17.13
CA LEU A 224 -4.44 -22.28 15.90
C LEU A 224 -4.23 -21.60 14.53
N GLU A 225 -3.19 -22.08 13.84
CA GLU A 225 -3.04 -22.02 12.39
C GLU A 225 -4.30 -22.59 11.73
N GLN A 226 -5.12 -21.72 11.14
CA GLN A 226 -6.04 -22.17 10.09
C GLN A 226 -5.18 -22.55 8.89
N GLY A 227 -5.33 -23.80 8.43
CA GLY A 227 -4.62 -24.33 7.27
C GLY A 227 -4.64 -23.34 6.11
N SER A 228 -3.46 -22.87 5.72
CA SER A 228 -3.25 -21.93 4.62
C SER A 228 -3.66 -22.51 3.25
N ASP A 229 -3.90 -23.82 3.18
CA ASP A 229 -4.19 -24.57 1.95
C ASP A 229 -5.49 -24.16 1.24
N ASP A 230 -6.45 -23.54 1.95
CA ASP A 230 -7.72 -23.13 1.36
C ASP A 230 -7.75 -21.65 0.90
N TYR A 231 -6.63 -20.94 1.02
CA TYR A 231 -6.53 -19.54 0.58
C TYR A 231 -5.91 -19.44 -0.82
N ILE A 232 -6.58 -18.70 -1.70
CA ILE A 232 -6.11 -18.46 -3.06
C ILE A 232 -6.06 -16.96 -3.35
N TRP A 233 -5.22 -16.60 -4.32
CA TRP A 233 -5.15 -15.21 -4.77
C TRP A 233 -6.35 -14.84 -5.62
N PHE A 234 -6.92 -13.69 -5.33
CA PHE A 234 -7.99 -13.06 -6.07
C PHE A 234 -7.49 -11.74 -6.64
N GLN A 235 -7.73 -11.47 -7.92
CA GLN A 235 -7.34 -10.24 -8.59
C GLN A 235 -8.56 -9.37 -8.86
N ALA A 236 -8.47 -8.07 -8.57
CA ALA A 236 -9.48 -7.10 -8.99
C ALA A 236 -9.58 -7.05 -10.54
N PRO A 237 -10.79 -7.06 -11.12
CA PRO A 237 -10.96 -6.99 -12.56
C PRO A 237 -10.66 -5.60 -13.13
N VAL A 238 -10.72 -4.56 -12.30
CA VAL A 238 -10.39 -3.17 -12.68
C VAL A 238 -8.90 -2.91 -12.50
N ILE A 239 -8.34 -2.13 -13.44
CA ILE A 239 -6.96 -1.66 -13.39
C ILE A 239 -7.00 -0.14 -13.27
N VAL A 240 -6.57 0.38 -12.13
CA VAL A 240 -6.58 1.83 -11.86
C VAL A 240 -5.39 2.47 -12.56
N LYS A 241 -5.63 3.45 -13.43
CA LYS A 241 -4.55 4.20 -14.11
C LYS A 241 -4.17 5.42 -13.30
N GLY A 242 -2.88 5.61 -13.04
CA GLY A 242 -2.38 6.87 -12.53
C GLY A 242 -2.66 8.01 -13.50
N PHE A 243 -2.84 9.21 -12.96
CA PHE A 243 -3.11 10.41 -13.76
C PHE A 243 -2.49 11.66 -13.13
N HIS A 244 -2.31 12.67 -13.96
CA HIS A 244 -1.95 14.03 -13.55
C HIS A 244 -3.05 15.00 -14.03
N HIS A 245 -3.06 16.21 -13.48
CA HIS A 245 -3.89 17.32 -13.95
C HIS A 245 -3.08 18.22 -14.90
#